data_AF-K5X2A1-F1
#
_entry.id   AF-K5X2A1-F1
#
_cell.length_a   1.000
_cell.length_b   1.000
_cell.length_c   1.000
_cell.angle_alpha   90.00
_cell.angle_beta   90.00
_cell.angle_gamma   90.00
#
_symmetry.space_group_name_H-M   'P 1'
#
loop_
_entity.id
_entity.type
_entity.pdbx_description
1 polymer ?
#
loop_
_entity_poly.entity_id
_entity_poly.type
_entity_poly.pdbx_seq_one_letter_code
_entity_poly.pdbx_strand_id
1 'polypeptide(L)'
;YRRLRSYFAASIQWSQFDPFIPLKDKAFKHSRTYVLQLARTMHELGIALEPDDRQLEVIFRQMIQMSLWGNAADLSFLTRVSISDIQRQLAVSKEAQAAKHEFILKDDQDAAWNHLKSIENGRVDIVLDNCKYACPIVTTLVTHRFYQLFADLVLADFLVTYTPYVDRVVFHPKMIPWFLSDATPFDFKRLYSLLNQEFFESVDIGDSPDCWEHLSVMFERWEGYVEKGVFKLSVPDGSPLGGDTRGRADFWTSPYPYWDMKNLAPPLYENLRSSDLVIFKGDLKLTGDIKWPPWTPFAGSLRALAGSFPILSLRTNKSYVVIGVDLTVAEELDARTGDTWRFSGRQVKKLFL
;
A
#
# COMPACT_ATOMS: atom_id res chain seq x y z
N TYR A 1 5.65 8.73 -18.94
CA TYR A 1 5.45 7.26 -19.04
C TYR A 1 4.79 6.81 -20.33
N ARG A 2 3.58 7.26 -20.74
CA ARG A 2 2.91 6.74 -21.96
C ARG A 2 3.75 6.80 -23.26
N ARG A 3 4.51 7.89 -23.49
CA ARG A 3 5.47 8.01 -24.61
C ARG A 3 6.68 7.05 -24.50
N LEU A 4 7.15 6.75 -23.29
CA LEU A 4 8.21 5.75 -23.09
C LEU A 4 7.68 4.37 -23.48
N ARG A 5 6.46 4.02 -23.02
CA ARG A 5 5.79 2.76 -23.38
C ARG A 5 5.63 2.58 -24.89
N SER A 6 5.33 3.64 -25.65
CA SER A 6 5.14 3.51 -27.11
C SER A 6 6.40 3.07 -27.86
N TYR A 7 7.61 3.43 -27.40
CA TYR A 7 8.85 2.95 -28.03
C TYR A 7 9.00 1.43 -27.88
N PHE A 8 8.71 0.89 -26.70
CA PHE A 8 8.69 -0.56 -26.45
C PHE A 8 7.54 -1.25 -27.18
N ALA A 9 6.34 -0.67 -27.18
CA ALA A 9 5.16 -1.26 -27.80
C ALA A 9 5.27 -1.41 -29.33
N ALA A 10 6.04 -0.54 -30.00
CA ALA A 10 6.35 -0.65 -31.43
C ALA A 10 7.43 -1.69 -31.75
N SER A 11 8.11 -2.26 -30.75
CA SER A 11 9.16 -3.26 -30.93
C SER A 11 8.62 -4.68 -30.85
N ILE A 12 8.97 -5.52 -31.82
CA ILE A 12 8.61 -6.95 -31.84
C ILE A 12 9.21 -7.67 -30.60
N GLN A 13 10.51 -7.46 -30.35
CA GLN A 13 11.25 -8.14 -29.28
C GLN A 13 11.01 -7.55 -27.89
N TRP A 14 10.83 -6.23 -27.80
CA TRP A 14 10.78 -5.51 -26.53
C TRP A 14 9.36 -5.07 -26.13
N SER A 15 8.32 -5.59 -26.79
CA SER A 15 6.91 -5.24 -26.52
C SER A 15 6.49 -5.49 -25.07
N GLN A 16 7.08 -6.49 -24.39
CA GLN A 16 6.79 -6.83 -22.99
C GLN A 16 7.90 -6.40 -22.00
N PHE A 17 8.85 -5.56 -22.44
CA PHE A 17 9.95 -5.14 -21.59
C PHE A 17 9.52 -4.02 -20.61
N ASP A 18 9.78 -4.26 -19.31
CA ASP A 18 9.75 -3.21 -18.28
C ASP A 18 11.19 -2.76 -17.97
N PRO A 19 11.59 -1.53 -18.36
CA PRO A 19 12.94 -1.01 -18.12
C PRO A 19 13.25 -0.76 -16.63
N PHE A 20 12.26 -0.84 -15.74
CA PHE A 20 12.42 -0.55 -14.32
C PHE A 20 12.57 -1.79 -13.44
N ILE A 21 12.51 -3.01 -14.00
CA ILE A 21 12.72 -4.26 -13.25
C ILE A 21 14.04 -4.26 -12.44
N PRO A 22 15.21 -3.85 -12.96
CA PRO A 22 16.44 -3.79 -12.15
C PRO A 22 16.35 -2.82 -10.96
N LEU A 23 15.54 -1.76 -11.08
CA LEU A 23 15.31 -0.78 -10.01
C LEU A 23 14.36 -1.33 -8.93
N LYS A 24 13.35 -2.10 -9.34
CA LYS A 24 12.40 -2.80 -8.48
C LYS A 24 13.10 -3.93 -7.71
N ASP A 25 13.89 -4.75 -8.40
CA ASP A 25 14.68 -5.84 -7.81
C ASP A 25 15.68 -5.35 -6.79
N LYS A 26 16.45 -4.32 -7.16
CA LYS A 26 17.42 -3.71 -6.24
C LYS A 26 16.73 -3.16 -5.00
N ALA A 27 15.49 -2.65 -5.08
CA ALA A 27 14.75 -2.27 -3.90
C ALA A 27 14.32 -3.49 -3.08
N PHE A 28 13.74 -4.50 -3.73
CA PHE A 28 13.24 -5.69 -3.03
C PHE A 28 14.36 -6.44 -2.30
N LYS A 29 15.54 -6.64 -2.89
CA LYS A 29 16.68 -7.30 -2.22
C LYS A 29 17.06 -6.65 -0.88
N HIS A 30 17.00 -5.32 -0.76
CA HIS A 30 17.27 -4.61 0.51
C HIS A 30 16.09 -4.68 1.52
N SER A 31 15.06 -5.46 1.23
CA SER A 31 13.88 -5.68 2.10
C SER A 31 13.98 -6.95 2.94
N ARG A 32 14.99 -7.81 2.75
CA ARG A 32 15.14 -9.14 3.36
C ARG A 32 14.69 -9.20 4.83
N THR A 33 15.32 -8.41 5.70
CA THR A 33 15.02 -8.35 7.14
C THR A 33 13.56 -8.04 7.44
N TYR A 34 12.94 -7.14 6.67
CA TYR A 34 11.54 -6.77 6.86
C TYR A 34 10.58 -7.84 6.35
N VAL A 35 10.92 -8.51 5.23
CA VAL A 35 10.15 -9.64 4.67
C VAL A 35 10.11 -10.80 5.66
N LEU A 36 11.27 -11.18 6.20
CA LEU A 36 11.40 -12.26 7.18
C LEU A 36 10.73 -11.92 8.53
N GLN A 37 10.91 -10.69 9.03
CA GLN A 37 10.25 -10.24 10.26
C GLN A 37 8.71 -10.23 10.12
N LEU A 38 8.18 -9.88 8.94
CA LEU A 38 6.75 -9.90 8.67
C LEU A 38 6.19 -11.30 8.52
N ALA A 39 6.91 -12.21 7.85
CA ALA A 39 6.54 -13.62 7.82
C ALA A 39 6.46 -14.21 9.23
N ARG A 40 7.46 -13.94 10.07
CA ARG A 40 7.45 -14.32 11.49
C ARG A 40 6.26 -13.71 12.25
N THR A 41 5.99 -12.41 12.05
CA THR A 41 4.83 -11.74 12.66
C THR A 41 3.52 -12.40 12.27
N MET A 42 3.33 -12.70 10.98
CA MET A 42 2.13 -13.39 10.49
C MET A 42 2.04 -14.84 10.99
N HIS A 43 3.16 -15.50 11.25
CA HIS A 43 3.18 -16.82 11.89
C HIS A 43 2.80 -16.74 13.39
N GLU A 44 3.38 -15.81 14.15
CA GLU A 44 3.03 -15.59 15.57
C GLU A 44 1.55 -15.24 15.73
N LEU A 45 0.97 -14.44 14.82
CA LEU A 45 -0.47 -14.17 14.75
C LEU A 45 -1.31 -15.41 14.43
N GLY A 46 -0.79 -16.36 13.65
CA GLY A 46 -1.46 -17.63 13.37
C GLY A 46 -1.43 -18.64 14.52
N ILE A 47 -0.50 -18.48 15.47
CA ILE A 47 -0.46 -19.26 16.72
C ILE A 47 -1.34 -18.62 17.81
N ALA A 48 -1.63 -17.32 17.70
CA ALA A 48 -2.54 -16.63 18.61
C ALA A 48 -3.94 -17.27 18.56
N LEU A 49 -4.41 -17.79 19.70
CA LEU A 49 -5.80 -18.21 19.85
C LEU A 49 -6.73 -17.01 19.69
N GLU A 50 -7.73 -17.15 18.82
CA GLU A 50 -8.86 -16.24 18.54
C GLU A 50 -8.69 -14.81 19.12
N PRO A 51 -7.92 -13.94 18.44
CA PRO A 51 -7.67 -12.58 18.94
C PRO A 51 -8.97 -11.78 19.07
N ASP A 52 -9.14 -11.08 20.19
CA ASP A 52 -10.32 -10.26 20.43
C ASP A 52 -10.36 -9.00 19.52
N ASP A 53 -11.52 -8.36 19.44
CA ASP A 53 -11.76 -7.17 18.61
C ASP A 53 -10.76 -6.02 18.87
N ARG A 54 -10.27 -5.87 20.11
CA ARG A 54 -9.28 -4.84 20.49
C ARG A 54 -7.88 -5.24 20.07
N GLN A 55 -7.53 -6.53 20.15
CA GLN A 55 -6.27 -7.05 19.64
C GLN A 55 -6.22 -6.89 18.11
N LEU A 56 -7.29 -7.28 17.41
CA LEU A 56 -7.42 -7.09 15.96
C LEU A 56 -7.36 -5.61 15.56
N GLU A 57 -7.97 -4.71 16.34
CA GLU A 57 -7.85 -3.26 16.11
C GLU A 57 -6.39 -2.77 16.20
N VAL A 58 -5.64 -3.20 17.22
CA VAL A 58 -4.22 -2.84 17.38
C VAL A 58 -3.39 -3.37 16.22
N ILE A 59 -3.62 -4.62 15.80
CA ILE A 59 -2.91 -5.24 14.67
C ILE A 59 -3.28 -4.52 13.36
N PHE A 60 -4.56 -4.26 13.11
CA PHE A 60 -5.05 -3.51 11.94
C PHE A 60 -4.36 -2.16 11.80
N ARG A 61 -4.29 -1.38 12.88
CA ARG A 61 -3.58 -0.09 12.91
C ARG A 61 -2.10 -0.24 12.57
N GLN A 62 -1.43 -1.29 13.06
CA GLN A 62 -0.04 -1.58 12.72
C GLN A 62 0.14 -2.02 11.26
N MET A 63 -0.75 -2.86 10.72
CA MET A 63 -0.72 -3.33 9.32
C MET A 63 -1.02 -2.20 8.33
N ILE A 64 -2.00 -1.35 8.62
CA ILE A 64 -2.31 -0.16 7.83
C ILE A 64 -1.17 0.87 7.90
N GLN A 65 -0.56 1.07 9.07
CA GLN A 65 0.65 1.87 9.18
C GLN A 65 1.78 1.27 8.32
N MET A 66 2.10 -0.02 8.44
CA MET A 66 3.09 -0.67 7.58
C MET A 66 2.80 -0.46 6.08
N SER A 67 1.56 -0.68 5.63
CA SER A 67 1.12 -0.45 4.24
C SER A 67 1.31 1.02 3.80
N LEU A 68 1.12 1.98 4.69
CA LEU A 68 1.33 3.40 4.46
C LEU A 68 2.82 3.83 4.50
N TRP A 69 3.63 3.21 5.35
CA TRP A 69 5.01 3.61 5.66
C TRP A 69 6.08 2.84 4.89
N GLY A 70 5.91 1.54 4.65
CA GLY A 70 6.98 0.65 4.21
C GLY A 70 8.27 0.92 4.98
N ASN A 71 9.32 1.33 4.27
CA ASN A 71 10.63 1.66 4.84
C ASN A 71 10.69 2.75 5.89
N ALA A 72 9.73 3.67 5.87
CA ALA A 72 9.66 4.73 6.85
C ALA A 72 9.01 4.25 8.16
N ALA A 73 8.53 3.00 8.21
CA ALA A 73 8.30 2.32 9.48
C ALA A 73 9.67 1.90 10.03
N ASP A 74 10.03 2.49 11.16
CA ASP A 74 11.11 2.00 12.00
C ASP A 74 10.90 0.49 12.27
N LEU A 75 11.98 -0.29 12.28
CA LEU A 75 11.95 -1.72 12.66
C LEU A 75 11.33 -1.91 14.05
N SER A 76 11.39 -0.90 14.91
CA SER A 76 10.68 -0.88 16.21
C SER A 76 9.14 -0.94 16.11
N PHE A 77 8.53 -0.71 14.94
CA PHE A 77 7.11 -1.02 14.72
C PHE A 77 6.88 -2.52 14.51
N LEU A 78 7.77 -3.19 13.76
CA LEU A 78 7.66 -4.61 13.43
C LEU A 78 8.04 -5.55 14.58
N THR A 79 8.91 -5.12 15.50
CA THR A 79 9.22 -5.89 16.70
C THR A 79 8.09 -5.85 17.74
N ARG A 80 7.16 -4.88 17.65
CA ARG A 80 6.06 -4.69 18.62
C ARG A 80 4.72 -5.33 18.21
N VAL A 81 4.72 -6.18 17.18
CA VAL A 81 3.53 -6.94 16.72
C VAL A 81 3.43 -8.30 17.45
N SER A 82 4.43 -8.66 18.27
CA SER A 82 4.34 -9.84 19.13
C SER A 82 3.14 -9.74 20.08
N ILE A 83 2.49 -10.85 20.42
CA ILE A 83 1.30 -10.86 21.28
C ILE A 83 1.61 -10.23 22.66
N SER A 84 2.81 -10.48 23.19
CA SER A 84 3.30 -9.89 24.44
C SER A 84 3.52 -8.38 24.35
N ASP A 85 3.99 -7.86 23.21
CA ASP A 85 4.09 -6.41 22.99
C ASP A 85 2.74 -5.75 22.68
N ILE A 86 1.77 -6.48 22.10
CA ILE A 86 0.37 -6.02 21.97
C ILE A 86 -0.25 -5.88 23.35
N GLN A 87 -0.12 -6.86 24.23
CA GLN A 87 -0.54 -6.76 25.65
C GLN A 87 0.14 -5.59 26.35
N ARG A 88 1.42 -5.34 26.07
CA ARG A 88 2.16 -4.18 26.59
C ARG A 88 1.66 -2.86 26.03
N GLN A 89 1.30 -2.78 24.74
CA GLN A 89 0.70 -1.58 24.14
C GLN A 89 -0.69 -1.29 24.69
N LEU A 90 -1.48 -2.32 25.01
CA LEU A 90 -2.78 -2.17 25.68
C LEU A 90 -2.64 -1.71 27.14
N ALA A 91 -1.51 -2.02 27.79
CA ALA A 91 -1.19 -1.61 29.17
C ALA A 91 -0.46 -0.25 29.29
N VAL A 92 0.18 0.23 28.22
CA VAL A 92 0.90 1.52 28.22
C VAL A 92 -0.05 2.66 27.84
N SER A 93 -0.04 3.71 28.65
CA SER A 93 -0.85 4.92 28.47
C SER A 93 -0.44 5.77 27.26
N LYS A 94 -1.23 6.82 27.00
CA LYS A 94 -1.26 7.63 25.76
C LYS A 94 0.09 8.16 25.28
N GLU A 95 1.10 8.26 26.14
CA GLU A 95 2.41 8.84 25.85
C GLU A 95 3.17 8.10 24.73
N ALA A 96 3.04 6.77 24.65
CA ALA A 96 3.69 5.98 23.58
C ALA A 96 3.00 6.11 22.21
N GLN A 97 1.72 6.51 22.19
CA GLN A 97 1.00 6.87 20.97
C GLN A 97 1.28 8.34 20.57
N ALA A 98 1.55 9.23 21.53
CA ALA A 98 1.82 10.64 21.26
C ALA A 98 3.04 10.85 20.32
N ALA A 99 4.11 10.08 20.48
CA ALA A 99 5.28 10.14 19.60
C ALA A 99 4.98 9.77 18.12
N LYS A 100 3.86 9.08 17.84
CA LYS A 100 3.43 8.76 16.47
C LYS A 100 2.72 9.94 15.78
N HIS A 101 2.21 10.91 16.54
CA HIS A 101 1.39 12.01 16.02
C HIS A 101 2.21 13.08 15.29
N GLU A 102 3.52 13.21 15.53
CA GLU A 102 4.34 14.26 14.92
C GLU A 102 4.45 14.17 13.38
N PHE A 103 4.14 12.98 12.82
CA PHE A 103 4.25 12.70 11.39
C PHE A 103 2.91 12.31 10.71
N ILE A 104 1.79 12.26 11.42
CA ILE A 104 0.47 12.03 10.81
C ILE A 104 -0.35 13.32 10.93
N LEU A 105 -0.66 13.97 9.81
CA LEU A 105 -1.45 15.21 9.79
C LEU A 105 -2.95 14.95 9.87
N LYS A 106 -3.40 13.82 9.36
CA LYS A 106 -4.79 13.38 9.43
C LYS A 106 -4.81 11.87 9.63
N ASP A 107 -5.49 11.45 10.69
CA ASP A 107 -5.65 10.06 11.06
C ASP A 107 -7.14 9.71 11.13
N ASP A 108 -7.58 8.85 10.21
CA ASP A 108 -8.92 8.29 10.12
C ASP A 108 -8.90 6.76 10.32
N GLN A 109 -7.84 6.20 10.93
CA GLN A 109 -7.76 4.77 11.27
C GLN A 109 -8.96 4.27 12.09
N ASP A 110 -9.48 5.10 13.01
CA ASP A 110 -10.66 4.80 13.82
C ASP A 110 -11.91 4.63 12.94
N ALA A 111 -12.11 5.52 11.97
CA ALA A 111 -13.22 5.45 11.03
C ALA A 111 -13.07 4.25 10.08
N ALA A 112 -11.84 4.00 9.59
CA ALA A 112 -11.53 2.85 8.75
C ALA A 112 -11.78 1.50 9.47
N TRP A 113 -11.41 1.40 10.76
CA TRP A 113 -11.67 0.20 11.56
C TRP A 113 -13.16 0.01 11.80
N ASN A 114 -13.87 1.04 12.26
CA ASN A 114 -15.31 0.95 12.51
C ASN A 114 -16.11 0.66 11.22
N HIS A 115 -15.67 1.18 10.07
CA HIS A 115 -16.23 0.81 8.77
C HIS A 115 -15.96 -0.66 8.44
N LEU A 116 -14.72 -1.13 8.59
CA LEU A 116 -14.36 -2.54 8.37
C LEU A 116 -15.24 -3.49 9.21
N LYS A 117 -15.51 -3.16 10.48
CA LYS A 117 -16.38 -3.96 11.36
C LYS A 117 -17.86 -3.99 10.96
N SER A 118 -18.29 -3.11 10.06
CA SER A 118 -19.64 -3.12 9.49
C SER A 118 -19.77 -3.98 8.22
N ILE A 119 -18.66 -4.54 7.73
CA ILE A 119 -18.62 -5.40 6.55
C ILE A 119 -18.81 -6.86 6.98
N GLU A 120 -19.73 -7.56 6.31
CA GLU A 120 -19.97 -8.99 6.49
C GLU A 120 -19.48 -9.75 5.25
N ASN A 121 -18.43 -10.58 5.38
CA ASN A 121 -17.89 -11.43 4.31
C ASN A 121 -17.56 -10.66 3.00
N GLY A 122 -17.03 -9.44 3.14
CA GLY A 122 -16.99 -8.47 2.04
C GLY A 122 -15.78 -8.56 1.12
N ARG A 123 -15.74 -7.62 0.18
CA ARG A 123 -14.69 -7.42 -0.81
C ARG A 123 -13.96 -6.10 -0.56
N VAL A 124 -12.65 -6.18 -0.34
CA VAL A 124 -11.76 -5.00 -0.33
C VAL A 124 -11.02 -4.90 -1.66
N ASP A 125 -10.87 -3.69 -2.19
CA ASP A 125 -10.08 -3.42 -3.38
C ASP A 125 -8.86 -2.57 -3.04
N ILE A 126 -7.67 -2.96 -3.49
CA ILE A 126 -6.44 -2.21 -3.27
C ILE A 126 -5.94 -1.69 -4.62
N VAL A 127 -5.96 -0.36 -4.78
CA VAL A 127 -5.39 0.32 -5.95
C VAL A 127 -3.89 0.42 -5.77
N LEU A 128 -3.17 -0.48 -6.45
CA LEU A 128 -1.73 -0.60 -6.36
C LEU A 128 -1.05 0.59 -7.04
N ASP A 129 -0.18 1.24 -6.28
CA ASP A 129 0.69 2.31 -6.74
C ASP A 129 2.11 1.74 -6.90
N ASN A 130 3.11 2.32 -6.23
CA ASN A 130 4.49 1.89 -6.29
C ASN A 130 4.70 0.47 -5.73
N CYS A 131 5.60 -0.31 -6.34
CA CYS A 131 6.27 -1.46 -5.71
C CYS A 131 7.48 -1.05 -4.85
N LYS A 132 7.91 0.22 -4.89
CA LYS A 132 9.11 0.71 -4.17
C LYS A 132 8.87 2.10 -3.60
N TYR A 133 9.27 2.30 -2.35
CA TYR A 133 9.44 3.65 -1.83
C TYR A 133 10.70 4.30 -2.38
N ALA A 134 10.55 5.20 -3.35
CA ALA A 134 11.59 6.17 -3.66
C ALA A 134 11.59 7.28 -2.59
N CYS A 135 12.71 7.42 -1.87
CA CYS A 135 13.10 8.66 -1.22
C CYS A 135 14.05 9.41 -2.16
N PRO A 136 13.62 10.50 -2.83
CA PRO A 136 14.55 11.41 -3.46
C PRO A 136 15.24 12.25 -2.38
N ILE A 137 16.57 12.37 -2.45
CA ILE A 137 17.40 13.27 -1.61
C ILE A 137 17.62 12.84 -0.14
N VAL A 138 18.41 11.77 0.08
CA VAL A 138 19.54 11.79 1.04
C VAL A 138 20.69 10.92 0.49
N THR A 139 21.87 11.51 0.38
CA THR A 139 23.15 10.83 0.16
C THR A 139 23.62 10.11 1.42
N THR A 140 24.34 8.99 1.26
CA THR A 140 25.24 8.41 2.29
C THR A 140 24.66 7.87 3.60
N LEU A 141 23.34 7.76 3.79
CA LEU A 141 22.76 6.91 4.84
C LEU A 141 21.95 5.75 4.26
N VAL A 142 22.17 4.56 4.82
CA VAL A 142 21.54 3.29 4.41
C VAL A 142 20.06 3.31 4.80
N THR A 143 19.27 3.97 3.97
CA THR A 143 17.81 3.97 4.04
C THR A 143 17.30 2.68 3.40
N HIS A 144 16.69 1.82 4.22
CA HIS A 144 16.09 0.53 3.82
C HIS A 144 15.08 0.70 2.66
N ARG A 145 14.85 -0.37 1.86
CA ARG A 145 14.16 -0.26 0.54
C ARG A 145 13.02 -1.26 0.25
N PHE A 146 12.37 -1.77 1.31
CA PHE A 146 11.02 -2.37 1.40
C PHE A 146 10.15 -2.17 0.15
N TYR A 147 9.66 -3.30 -0.35
CA TYR A 147 8.81 -3.45 -1.53
C TYR A 147 7.33 -3.32 -1.16
N GLN A 148 6.71 -2.20 -1.51
CA GLN A 148 5.39 -1.79 -1.02
C GLN A 148 4.28 -2.83 -1.33
N LEU A 149 4.33 -3.46 -2.50
CA LEU A 149 3.39 -4.52 -2.89
C LEU A 149 3.39 -5.72 -1.91
N PHE A 150 4.52 -6.01 -1.26
CA PHE A 150 4.57 -7.05 -0.23
C PHE A 150 3.82 -6.65 1.05
N ALA A 151 3.94 -5.41 1.52
CA ALA A 151 3.12 -4.92 2.65
C ALA A 151 1.62 -4.91 2.31
N ASP A 152 1.28 -4.64 1.05
CA ASP A 152 -0.11 -4.62 0.61
C ASP A 152 -0.71 -6.02 0.54
N LEU A 153 0.10 -7.04 0.26
CA LEU A 153 -0.28 -8.45 0.38
C LEU A 153 -0.33 -8.92 1.85
N VAL A 154 0.59 -8.49 2.71
CA VAL A 154 0.51 -8.80 4.16
C VAL A 154 -0.71 -8.14 4.81
N LEU A 155 -1.07 -6.90 4.44
CA LEU A 155 -2.31 -6.26 4.87
C LEU A 155 -3.53 -7.04 4.35
N ALA A 156 -3.54 -7.44 3.07
CA ALA A 156 -4.62 -8.23 2.50
C ALA A 156 -4.78 -9.60 3.19
N ASP A 157 -3.66 -10.25 3.53
CA ASP A 157 -3.61 -11.53 4.26
C ASP A 157 -4.15 -11.35 5.68
N PHE A 158 -3.76 -10.30 6.38
CA PHE A 158 -4.35 -9.98 7.69
C PHE A 158 -5.88 -9.84 7.60
N LEU A 159 -6.39 -9.11 6.59
CA LEU A 159 -7.82 -8.89 6.41
C LEU A 159 -8.59 -10.20 6.18
N VAL A 160 -8.10 -11.10 5.31
CA VAL A 160 -8.81 -12.36 4.96
C VAL A 160 -8.55 -13.53 5.92
N THR A 161 -7.43 -13.52 6.64
CA THR A 161 -7.01 -14.64 7.50
C THR A 161 -7.41 -14.44 8.95
N TYR A 162 -7.35 -13.20 9.45
CA TYR A 162 -7.47 -12.91 10.88
C TYR A 162 -8.67 -12.03 11.23
N THR A 163 -9.41 -11.48 10.27
CA THR A 163 -10.65 -10.72 10.53
C THR A 163 -11.87 -11.45 9.97
N PRO A 164 -13.04 -11.42 10.65
CA PRO A 164 -14.27 -12.03 10.15
C PRO A 164 -15.01 -11.15 9.11
N TYR A 165 -14.38 -10.09 8.60
CA TYR A 165 -15.05 -9.03 7.84
C TYR A 165 -14.84 -9.12 6.32
N VAL A 166 -13.78 -9.80 5.86
CA VAL A 166 -13.33 -9.74 4.45
C VAL A 166 -13.05 -11.14 3.90
N ASP A 167 -13.80 -11.53 2.87
CA ASP A 167 -13.63 -12.83 2.19
C ASP A 167 -12.57 -12.79 1.08
N ARG A 168 -12.30 -11.59 0.53
CA ARG A 168 -11.46 -11.44 -0.66
C ARG A 168 -10.90 -10.03 -0.85
N VAL A 169 -9.73 -9.98 -1.47
CA VAL A 169 -9.03 -8.75 -1.86
C VAL A 169 -8.74 -8.73 -3.36
N VAL A 170 -9.19 -7.66 -4.02
CA VAL A 170 -8.95 -7.41 -5.45
C VAL A 170 -7.90 -6.32 -5.64
N PHE A 171 -6.77 -6.66 -6.23
CA PHE A 171 -5.67 -5.75 -6.49
C PHE A 171 -5.77 -5.14 -7.89
N HIS A 172 -5.60 -3.83 -7.99
CA HIS A 172 -5.65 -3.10 -9.27
C HIS A 172 -4.26 -2.63 -9.69
N PRO A 173 -3.57 -3.35 -10.61
CA PRO A 173 -2.26 -2.98 -11.10
C PRO A 173 -2.32 -1.91 -12.20
N LYS A 174 -1.18 -1.27 -12.46
CA LYS A 174 -0.94 -0.47 -13.66
C LYS A 174 -0.63 -1.39 -14.84
N MET A 175 -1.25 -1.14 -15.99
CA MET A 175 -1.08 -2.03 -17.17
C MET A 175 0.22 -1.85 -17.94
N ILE A 176 1.00 -0.81 -17.64
CA ILE A 176 2.26 -0.49 -18.32
C ILE A 176 3.28 0.00 -17.29
N PRO A 177 4.59 -0.04 -17.59
CA PRO A 177 5.61 0.56 -16.73
C PRO A 177 5.31 2.05 -16.46
N TRP A 178 4.99 2.37 -15.21
CA TRP A 178 4.41 3.64 -14.77
C TRP A 178 5.12 4.11 -13.49
N PHE A 179 5.28 5.44 -13.33
CA PHE A 179 5.99 6.12 -12.23
C PHE A 179 7.25 5.42 -11.67
N LEU A 180 8.08 4.86 -12.57
CA LEU A 180 9.23 3.98 -12.30
C LEU A 180 8.84 2.65 -11.66
N SER A 181 8.23 2.69 -10.48
CA SER A 181 8.11 1.51 -9.63
C SER A 181 6.73 0.88 -9.59
N ASP A 182 5.73 1.43 -10.27
CA ASP A 182 4.35 0.96 -10.09
C ASP A 182 4.15 -0.52 -10.44
N ALA A 183 3.27 -1.16 -9.67
CA ALA A 183 2.96 -2.57 -9.79
C ALA A 183 2.19 -2.89 -11.06
N THR A 184 2.71 -3.82 -11.85
CA THR A 184 2.04 -4.40 -13.02
C THR A 184 1.57 -5.83 -12.72
N PRO A 185 0.72 -6.47 -13.57
CA PRO A 185 0.39 -7.89 -13.42
C PRO A 185 1.63 -8.80 -13.41
N PHE A 186 2.68 -8.40 -14.12
CA PHE A 186 3.96 -9.10 -14.12
C PHE A 186 4.68 -8.99 -12.77
N ASP A 187 4.68 -7.82 -12.13
CA ASP A 187 5.28 -7.64 -10.79
C ASP A 187 4.56 -8.48 -9.73
N PHE A 188 3.22 -8.52 -9.79
CA PHE A 188 2.41 -9.35 -8.89
C PHE A 188 2.80 -10.81 -9.00
N LYS A 189 2.76 -11.41 -10.20
CA LYS A 189 3.16 -12.81 -10.39
C LYS A 189 4.65 -13.03 -10.06
N ARG A 190 5.51 -12.08 -10.39
CA ARG A 190 6.95 -12.22 -10.21
C ARG A 190 7.37 -12.16 -8.75
N LEU A 191 6.69 -11.39 -7.90
CA LEU A 191 6.93 -11.37 -6.45
C LEU A 191 7.01 -12.79 -5.88
N TYR A 192 6.09 -13.66 -6.30
CA TYR A 192 6.05 -15.06 -5.85
C TYR A 192 7.37 -15.80 -6.17
N SER A 193 7.88 -15.66 -7.39
CA SER A 193 9.18 -16.22 -7.80
C SER A 193 10.42 -15.56 -7.17
N LEU A 194 10.28 -14.44 -6.45
CA LEU A 194 11.37 -13.73 -5.79
C LEU A 194 11.40 -13.92 -4.27
N LEU A 195 10.41 -14.59 -3.68
CA LEU A 195 10.33 -14.88 -2.24
C LEU A 195 11.13 -16.14 -1.86
N ASN A 196 12.40 -16.18 -2.24
CA ASN A 196 13.32 -17.28 -1.95
C ASN A 196 14.70 -16.79 -1.50
N GLN A 197 15.46 -17.66 -0.85
CA GLN A 197 16.77 -17.33 -0.28
C GLN A 197 17.76 -16.79 -1.32
N GLU A 198 17.88 -17.45 -2.48
CA GLU A 198 18.79 -17.09 -3.59
C GLU A 198 18.61 -15.63 -4.04
N PHE A 199 17.36 -15.16 -4.16
CA PHE A 199 17.09 -13.77 -4.54
C PHE A 199 17.63 -12.76 -3.51
N PHE A 200 17.57 -13.07 -2.22
CA PHE A 200 18.01 -12.20 -1.13
C PHE A 200 19.48 -12.39 -0.71
N GLU A 201 20.28 -13.12 -1.48
CA GLU A 201 21.72 -13.29 -1.22
C GLU A 201 22.50 -12.00 -1.50
N SER A 202 23.04 -11.41 -0.43
CA SER A 202 24.18 -10.47 -0.45
C SER A 202 24.74 -10.13 0.94
N VAL A 203 24.02 -10.44 2.03
CA VAL A 203 24.51 -10.28 3.40
C VAL A 203 24.05 -11.46 4.25
N ASP A 204 24.98 -12.07 4.98
CA ASP A 204 24.70 -13.08 6.00
C ASP A 204 24.36 -12.35 7.31
N ILE A 205 23.06 -12.22 7.61
CA ILE A 205 22.55 -11.45 8.76
C ILE A 205 22.09 -12.37 9.90
N GLY A 206 22.64 -13.59 10.01
CA GLY A 206 22.35 -14.50 11.12
C GLY A 206 20.86 -14.81 11.29
N ASP A 207 20.11 -14.91 10.20
CA ASP A 207 18.69 -15.22 10.23
C ASP A 207 18.47 -16.60 10.87
N SER A 208 17.48 -16.75 11.77
CA SER A 208 17.09 -18.08 12.23
C SER A 208 16.53 -18.89 11.06
N PRO A 209 16.82 -20.20 10.94
CA PRO A 209 16.23 -21.06 9.91
C PRO A 209 14.70 -20.95 9.84
N ASP A 210 14.05 -20.86 11.00
CA ASP A 210 12.60 -20.75 11.17
C ASP A 210 11.99 -19.56 10.41
N CYS A 211 12.73 -18.45 10.23
CA CYS A 211 12.24 -17.26 9.51
C CYS A 211 11.92 -17.55 8.04
N TRP A 212 12.64 -18.49 7.41
CA TRP A 212 12.37 -18.91 6.03
C TRP A 212 11.20 -19.90 5.97
N GLU A 213 11.05 -20.77 6.96
CA GLU A 213 9.87 -21.65 7.08
C GLU A 213 8.58 -20.83 7.24
N HIS A 214 8.58 -19.82 8.12
CA HIS A 214 7.45 -18.91 8.26
C HIS A 214 7.11 -18.17 6.95
N LEU A 215 8.12 -17.81 6.15
CA LEU A 215 7.93 -17.16 4.86
C LEU A 215 7.29 -18.13 3.86
N SER A 216 7.78 -19.38 3.79
CA SER A 216 7.20 -20.43 2.94
C SER A 216 5.75 -20.74 3.29
N VAL A 217 5.41 -20.86 4.58
CA VAL A 217 4.02 -21.12 5.02
C VAL A 217 3.07 -19.97 4.65
N MET A 218 3.50 -18.71 4.85
CA MET A 218 2.73 -17.55 4.42
C MET A 218 2.58 -17.49 2.89
N PHE A 219 3.62 -17.90 2.17
CA PHE A 219 3.66 -17.94 0.72
C PHE A 219 2.71 -18.99 0.12
N GLU A 220 2.76 -20.23 0.59
CA GLU A 220 1.83 -21.32 0.21
C GLU A 220 0.37 -20.92 0.47
N ARG A 221 0.11 -20.23 1.58
CA ARG A 221 -1.20 -19.65 1.90
C ARG A 221 -1.65 -18.63 0.85
N TRP A 222 -0.76 -17.75 0.39
CA TRP A 222 -1.06 -16.76 -0.66
C TRP A 222 -1.26 -17.39 -2.04
N GLU A 223 -0.53 -18.45 -2.39
CA GLU A 223 -0.79 -19.22 -3.62
C GLU A 223 -2.18 -19.85 -3.57
N GLY A 224 -2.53 -20.48 -2.45
CA GLY A 224 -3.89 -20.99 -2.21
C GLY A 224 -4.98 -19.91 -2.25
N TYR A 225 -4.68 -18.66 -1.89
CA TYR A 225 -5.61 -17.53 -2.06
C TYR A 225 -5.80 -17.11 -3.51
N VAL A 226 -4.75 -17.15 -4.33
CA VAL A 226 -4.86 -16.86 -5.76
C VAL A 226 -5.67 -17.97 -6.46
N GLU A 227 -5.39 -19.24 -6.17
CA GLU A 227 -6.13 -20.38 -6.72
C GLU A 227 -7.63 -20.35 -6.38
N LYS A 228 -7.98 -20.00 -5.13
CA LYS A 228 -9.36 -19.87 -4.66
C LYS A 228 -10.04 -18.56 -5.06
N GLY A 229 -9.30 -17.60 -5.63
CA GLY A 229 -9.79 -16.27 -5.96
C GLY A 229 -10.09 -15.36 -4.76
N VAL A 230 -9.54 -15.70 -3.58
CA VAL A 230 -9.51 -14.84 -2.38
C VAL A 230 -8.59 -13.65 -2.63
N PHE A 231 -7.40 -13.89 -3.22
CA PHE A 231 -6.56 -12.86 -3.79
C PHE A 231 -6.74 -12.84 -5.31
N LYS A 232 -6.92 -11.67 -5.90
CA LYS A 232 -7.22 -11.57 -7.33
C LYS A 232 -6.75 -10.26 -7.95
N LEU A 233 -6.18 -10.31 -9.15
CA LEU A 233 -5.99 -9.12 -9.98
C LEU A 233 -7.32 -8.68 -10.63
N SER A 234 -7.56 -7.37 -10.75
CA SER A 234 -8.73 -6.83 -11.48
C SER A 234 -8.71 -7.09 -13.00
N VAL A 235 -7.57 -7.57 -13.50
CA VAL A 235 -7.33 -8.09 -14.86
C VAL A 235 -6.88 -9.56 -14.78
N PRO A 236 -7.02 -10.38 -15.85
CA PRO A 236 -6.56 -11.76 -15.84
C PRO A 236 -5.07 -11.92 -15.50
N ASP A 237 -4.70 -13.00 -14.84
CA ASP A 237 -3.31 -13.29 -14.50
C ASP A 237 -2.46 -13.46 -15.75
N GLY A 238 -1.24 -12.89 -15.72
CA GLY A 238 -0.37 -12.86 -16.90
C GLY A 238 -0.82 -11.92 -18.02
N SER A 239 -1.80 -11.02 -17.78
CA SER A 239 -2.16 -9.98 -18.75
C SER A 239 -0.93 -9.22 -19.26
N PRO A 240 -0.70 -9.12 -20.58
CA PRO A 240 0.50 -8.50 -21.12
C PRO A 240 0.50 -6.98 -20.89
N LEU A 241 1.69 -6.39 -20.85
CA LEU A 241 1.86 -4.95 -20.66
C LEU A 241 1.19 -4.17 -21.80
N GLY A 242 0.18 -3.37 -21.47
CA GLY A 242 -0.65 -2.63 -22.43
C GLY A 242 -1.61 -3.51 -23.25
N GLY A 243 -1.92 -4.72 -22.80
CA GLY A 243 -3.00 -5.54 -23.36
C GLY A 243 -4.38 -4.97 -23.04
N ASP A 244 -5.40 -5.42 -23.79
CA ASP A 244 -6.80 -5.02 -23.60
C ASP A 244 -7.34 -5.48 -22.23
N THR A 245 -7.73 -4.51 -21.39
CA THR A 245 -8.33 -4.81 -20.07
C THR A 245 -9.86 -4.93 -20.11
N ARG A 246 -10.48 -4.56 -21.24
CA ARG A 246 -11.91 -4.27 -21.40
C ARG A 246 -12.38 -3.14 -20.49
N GLY A 247 -11.57 -2.09 -20.37
CA GLY A 247 -11.86 -0.89 -19.58
C GLY A 247 -11.79 -1.07 -18.06
N ARG A 248 -11.16 -2.14 -17.56
CA ARG A 248 -11.04 -2.47 -16.13
C ARG A 248 -9.76 -1.97 -15.45
N ALA A 249 -8.71 -1.63 -16.20
CA ALA A 249 -7.46 -1.12 -15.60
C ALA A 249 -6.72 -0.04 -16.43
N ASP A 250 -7.14 0.23 -17.67
CA ASP A 250 -6.50 1.25 -18.53
C ASP A 250 -6.48 2.64 -17.87
N PHE A 251 -7.57 2.98 -17.17
CA PHE A 251 -7.79 4.27 -16.52
C PHE A 251 -6.71 4.64 -15.50
N TRP A 252 -6.12 3.66 -14.81
CA TRP A 252 -5.05 3.88 -13.82
C TRP A 252 -3.80 4.52 -14.44
N THR A 253 -3.57 4.31 -15.74
CA THR A 253 -2.46 4.90 -16.51
C THR A 253 -2.92 6.00 -17.49
N SER A 254 -4.17 6.45 -17.37
CA SER A 254 -4.68 7.64 -18.07
C SER A 254 -4.18 8.94 -17.40
N PRO A 255 -4.31 10.12 -18.04
CA PRO A 255 -3.97 11.41 -17.42
C PRO A 255 -5.09 11.96 -16.53
N TYR A 256 -6.26 11.31 -16.46
CA TYR A 256 -7.47 11.90 -15.87
C TYR A 256 -7.52 11.77 -14.33
N PRO A 257 -8.14 12.74 -13.64
CA PRO A 257 -8.47 12.64 -12.22
C PRO A 257 -9.60 11.62 -11.99
N TYR A 258 -9.69 11.08 -10.77
CA TYR A 258 -10.57 9.94 -10.51
C TYR A 258 -12.07 10.29 -10.44
N TRP A 259 -12.45 11.56 -10.35
CA TRP A 259 -13.84 11.99 -10.52
C TRP A 259 -14.37 11.82 -11.96
N ASP A 260 -13.51 11.67 -12.96
CA ASP A 260 -13.93 11.39 -14.35
C ASP A 260 -14.13 9.88 -14.62
N MET A 261 -13.81 9.00 -13.67
CA MET A 261 -13.81 7.55 -13.82
C MET A 261 -15.15 7.00 -14.30
N LYS A 262 -16.27 7.52 -13.77
CA LYS A 262 -17.62 7.11 -14.16
C LYS A 262 -17.89 7.25 -15.66
N ASN A 263 -17.34 8.30 -16.28
CA ASN A 263 -17.57 8.62 -17.69
C ASN A 263 -16.53 7.99 -18.61
N LEU A 264 -15.27 7.92 -18.16
CA LEU A 264 -14.13 7.50 -18.99
C LEU A 264 -13.74 6.03 -18.81
N ALA A 265 -14.17 5.39 -17.72
CA ALA A 265 -14.00 3.95 -17.49
C ALA A 265 -15.21 3.34 -16.74
N PRO A 266 -16.44 3.36 -17.32
CA PRO A 266 -17.62 2.78 -16.70
C PRO A 266 -17.44 1.33 -16.19
N PRO A 267 -16.76 0.40 -16.90
CA PRO A 267 -16.55 -0.97 -16.42
C PRO A 267 -15.72 -1.04 -15.12
N LEU A 268 -14.73 -0.17 -14.95
CA LEU A 268 -13.97 -0.05 -13.71
C LEU A 268 -14.81 0.59 -12.61
N TYR A 269 -15.51 1.68 -12.92
CA TYR A 269 -16.33 2.40 -11.96
C TYR A 269 -17.41 1.51 -11.33
N GLU A 270 -18.21 0.80 -12.14
CA GLU A 270 -19.21 -0.13 -11.62
C GLU A 270 -18.58 -1.35 -10.92
N ASN A 271 -17.36 -1.75 -11.29
CA ASN A 271 -16.65 -2.81 -10.56
C ASN A 271 -16.21 -2.37 -9.15
N LEU A 272 -15.76 -1.13 -8.97
CA LEU A 272 -15.41 -0.55 -7.66
C LEU A 272 -16.64 -0.17 -6.82
N ARG A 273 -17.79 0.12 -7.45
CA ARG A 273 -19.06 0.30 -6.75
C ARG A 273 -19.59 -0.97 -6.07
N SER A 274 -19.03 -2.13 -6.41
CA SER A 274 -19.32 -3.42 -5.76
C SER A 274 -18.26 -3.82 -4.72
N SER A 275 -17.44 -2.87 -4.27
CA SER A 275 -16.43 -3.06 -3.25
C SER A 275 -16.88 -2.40 -1.94
N ASP A 276 -16.73 -3.11 -0.84
CA ASP A 276 -17.10 -2.65 0.50
C ASP A 276 -16.07 -1.68 1.08
N LEU A 277 -14.83 -1.70 0.56
CA LEU A 277 -13.80 -0.68 0.79
C LEU A 277 -12.82 -0.63 -0.40
N VAL A 278 -12.48 0.57 -0.86
CA VAL A 278 -11.42 0.80 -1.86
C VAL A 278 -10.24 1.56 -1.25
N ILE A 279 -9.12 0.87 -1.05
CA ILE A 279 -7.88 1.41 -0.50
C ILE A 279 -6.99 1.94 -1.63
N PHE A 280 -6.80 3.25 -1.69
CA PHE A 280 -5.90 3.90 -2.63
C PHE A 280 -4.52 4.10 -2.02
N LYS A 281 -3.50 3.47 -2.59
CA LYS A 281 -2.12 3.67 -2.17
C LYS A 281 -1.54 4.90 -2.87
N GLY A 282 -0.99 5.87 -2.14
CA GLY A 282 -0.12 6.93 -2.65
C GLY A 282 -0.68 7.95 -3.66
N ASP A 283 -1.88 7.75 -4.20
CA ASP A 283 -2.30 8.36 -5.47
C ASP A 283 -2.75 9.82 -5.38
N LEU A 284 -2.19 10.67 -6.26
CA LEU A 284 -2.53 12.10 -6.36
C LEU A 284 -3.84 12.35 -7.10
N LYS A 285 -4.29 11.41 -7.94
CA LYS A 285 -5.43 11.59 -8.87
C LYS A 285 -6.79 11.65 -8.19
N LEU A 286 -6.92 11.17 -6.94
CA LEU A 286 -8.10 11.40 -6.10
C LEU A 286 -8.42 12.90 -5.97
N THR A 287 -7.38 13.72 -5.86
CA THR A 287 -7.47 15.19 -5.72
C THR A 287 -7.26 15.94 -7.04
N GLY A 288 -7.03 15.21 -8.13
CA GLY A 288 -6.76 15.72 -9.48
C GLY A 288 -5.55 16.66 -9.61
N ASP A 289 -4.57 16.52 -8.71
CA ASP A 289 -3.35 17.35 -8.63
C ASP A 289 -3.61 18.88 -8.55
N ILE A 290 -4.77 19.28 -8.02
CA ILE A 290 -5.16 20.69 -7.86
C ILE A 290 -4.50 21.29 -6.62
N LYS A 291 -4.07 22.56 -6.71
CA LYS A 291 -3.59 23.37 -5.56
C LYS A 291 -4.75 23.76 -4.64
N TRP A 292 -5.32 22.79 -3.94
CA TRP A 292 -6.34 22.98 -2.91
C TRP A 292 -5.79 23.76 -1.71
N PRO A 293 -6.62 24.56 -1.01
CA PRO A 293 -6.35 24.95 0.37
C PRO A 293 -6.16 23.70 1.25
N PRO A 294 -5.12 23.61 2.10
CA PRO A 294 -4.83 22.42 2.92
C PRO A 294 -6.00 21.92 3.79
N TRP A 295 -6.89 22.82 4.20
CA TRP A 295 -8.10 22.54 5.00
C TRP A 295 -9.32 22.15 4.17
N THR A 296 -9.18 21.94 2.86
CA THR A 296 -10.27 21.41 2.02
C THR A 296 -10.65 20.00 2.50
N PRO A 297 -11.92 19.72 2.84
CA PRO A 297 -12.35 18.38 3.25
C PRO A 297 -12.13 17.34 2.15
N PHE A 298 -11.73 16.12 2.52
CA PHE A 298 -11.43 15.05 1.54
C PHE A 298 -12.59 14.78 0.58
N ALA A 299 -13.81 14.59 1.11
CA ALA A 299 -15.02 14.39 0.30
C ALA A 299 -15.24 15.53 -0.72
N GLY A 300 -14.93 16.78 -0.37
CA GLY A 300 -15.02 17.91 -1.29
C GLY A 300 -13.98 17.85 -2.43
N SER A 301 -12.78 17.34 -2.13
CA SER A 301 -11.71 17.17 -3.15
C SER A 301 -12.00 16.04 -4.15
N LEU A 302 -12.77 15.02 -3.74
CA LEU A 302 -13.13 13.85 -4.56
C LEU A 302 -14.17 14.16 -5.65
N ARG A 303 -14.86 15.30 -5.56
CA ARG A 303 -15.90 15.75 -6.50
C ARG A 303 -16.91 14.64 -6.82
N ALA A 304 -17.09 14.27 -8.09
CA ALA A 304 -18.06 13.27 -8.54
C ALA A 304 -17.75 11.81 -8.12
N LEU A 305 -16.58 11.56 -7.53
CA LEU A 305 -16.26 10.27 -6.91
C LEU A 305 -16.73 10.17 -5.44
N ALA A 306 -17.04 11.31 -4.81
CA ALA A 306 -17.49 11.34 -3.42
C ALA A 306 -18.81 10.55 -3.26
N GLY A 307 -18.83 9.60 -2.33
CA GLY A 307 -19.99 8.75 -2.08
C GLY A 307 -20.28 7.69 -3.15
N SER A 308 -19.40 7.49 -4.14
CA SER A 308 -19.55 6.41 -5.13
C SER A 308 -19.39 5.01 -4.53
N PHE A 309 -18.44 4.88 -3.60
CA PHE A 309 -18.09 3.69 -2.80
C PHE A 309 -17.24 4.14 -1.60
N PRO A 310 -17.06 3.32 -0.55
CA PRO A 310 -16.18 3.66 0.58
C PRO A 310 -14.71 3.73 0.12
N ILE A 311 -14.02 4.80 0.48
CA ILE A 311 -12.64 5.10 0.06
C ILE A 311 -11.77 5.28 1.30
N LEU A 312 -10.57 4.69 1.26
CA LEU A 312 -9.49 4.98 2.19
C LEU A 312 -8.22 5.34 1.41
N SER A 313 -7.68 6.55 1.60
CA SER A 313 -6.41 6.97 1.04
C SER A 313 -5.27 6.70 2.01
N LEU A 314 -4.32 5.86 1.62
CA LEU A 314 -3.08 5.64 2.33
C LEU A 314 -1.97 6.47 1.65
N ARG A 315 -1.90 7.76 1.99
CA ARG A 315 -1.03 8.73 1.31
C ARG A 315 0.14 9.22 2.17
N THR A 316 1.35 8.86 1.74
CA THR A 316 2.57 9.58 2.13
C THR A 316 2.67 10.84 1.27
N ASN A 317 2.77 12.02 1.88
CA ASN A 317 2.81 13.26 1.11
C ASN A 317 4.18 13.45 0.40
N LYS A 318 4.12 13.65 -0.92
CA LYS A 318 5.28 13.78 -1.83
C LYS A 318 5.04 14.82 -2.93
N SER A 319 4.01 15.66 -2.80
CA SER A 319 3.67 16.71 -3.77
C SER A 319 3.05 17.92 -3.06
N TYR A 320 2.91 19.03 -3.77
CA TYR A 320 2.33 20.26 -3.20
C TYR A 320 0.86 20.15 -2.79
N VAL A 321 0.15 19.11 -3.24
CA VAL A 321 -1.29 18.98 -3.00
C VAL A 321 -1.55 18.42 -1.62
N VAL A 322 -2.25 19.20 -0.79
CA VAL A 322 -2.63 18.84 0.58
C VAL A 322 -4.09 19.19 0.80
N ILE A 323 -4.77 18.35 1.56
CA ILE A 323 -6.19 18.41 1.89
C ILE A 323 -6.41 17.74 3.26
N GLY A 324 -7.54 18.02 3.93
CA GLY A 324 -7.91 17.40 5.20
C GLY A 324 -7.02 17.77 6.40
N VAL A 325 -6.17 18.79 6.28
CA VAL A 325 -5.27 19.26 7.35
C VAL A 325 -5.87 20.51 7.99
N ASP A 326 -5.90 20.59 9.31
CA ASP A 326 -6.40 21.77 10.01
C ASP A 326 -5.68 23.05 9.56
N LEU A 327 -6.41 24.16 9.47
CA LEU A 327 -5.88 25.46 9.04
C LEU A 327 -4.70 25.89 9.92
N THR A 328 -4.83 25.80 11.25
CA THR A 328 -3.79 26.25 12.19
C THR A 328 -2.52 25.42 12.06
N VAL A 329 -2.66 24.11 11.84
CA VAL A 329 -1.55 23.20 11.56
C VAL A 329 -0.90 23.55 10.22
N ALA A 330 -1.67 23.79 9.16
CA ALA A 330 -1.11 24.17 7.87
C ALA A 330 -0.32 25.49 7.93
N GLU A 331 -0.84 26.49 8.63
CA GLU A 331 -0.20 27.80 8.82
C GLU A 331 1.08 27.71 9.69
N GLU A 332 1.06 26.95 10.79
CA GLU A 332 2.25 26.73 11.63
C GLU A 332 3.38 26.10 10.82
N LEU A 333 3.06 25.11 9.98
CA LEU A 333 4.04 24.39 9.17
C LEU A 333 4.57 25.23 8.01
N ASP A 334 3.74 26.10 7.43
CA ASP A 334 4.17 27.11 6.45
C ASP A 334 5.11 28.13 7.08
N ALA A 335 4.80 28.64 8.27
CA ALA A 335 5.69 29.54 9.01
C ALA A 335 7.02 28.87 9.40
N ARG A 336 6.98 27.59 9.80
CA ARG A 336 8.15 26.85 10.32
C ARG A 336 9.07 26.29 9.23
N THR A 337 8.54 25.96 8.05
CA THR A 337 9.27 25.20 7.02
C THR A 337 9.04 25.65 5.57
N GLY A 338 8.29 26.74 5.36
CA GLY A 338 7.83 27.15 4.04
C GLY A 338 6.94 26.07 3.42
N ASP A 339 7.05 25.86 2.11
CA ASP A 339 6.30 24.82 1.41
C ASP A 339 6.89 23.39 1.54
N THR A 340 8.11 23.27 2.07
CA THR A 340 8.90 22.03 2.03
C THR A 340 8.26 20.85 2.79
N TRP A 341 7.41 21.09 3.78
CA TRP A 341 6.67 20.02 4.47
C TRP A 341 5.70 19.26 3.57
N ARG A 342 5.33 19.83 2.41
CA ARG A 342 4.40 19.19 1.46
C ARG A 342 5.10 18.13 0.59
N PHE A 343 6.36 18.35 0.22
CA PHE A 343 7.07 17.50 -0.76
C PHE A 343 8.41 16.92 -0.30
N SER A 344 8.99 17.38 0.81
CA SER A 344 10.36 16.98 1.23
C SER A 344 10.48 15.50 1.62
N GLY A 345 9.40 14.84 2.03
CA GLY A 345 9.43 13.45 2.51
C GLY A 345 10.36 13.21 3.70
N ARG A 346 10.81 14.25 4.41
CA ARG A 346 11.65 14.15 5.63
C ARG A 346 10.83 14.37 6.89
N GLN A 347 9.95 15.37 6.87
CA GLN A 347 8.79 15.40 7.75
C GLN A 347 7.70 14.65 7.00
N VAL A 348 7.63 13.33 7.21
CA VAL A 348 6.79 12.42 6.43
C VAL A 348 5.33 12.58 6.85
N LYS A 349 4.76 13.74 6.59
CA LYS A 349 3.41 14.13 6.99
C LYS A 349 2.37 13.36 6.21
N LYS A 350 1.63 12.50 6.91
CA LYS A 350 0.72 11.54 6.29
C LYS A 350 -0.73 11.85 6.49
N LEU A 351 -1.51 11.32 5.57
CA LEU A 351 -2.94 11.47 5.49
C LEU A 351 -3.51 10.06 5.35
N PHE A 352 -4.19 9.60 6.40
CA PHE A 352 -5.29 8.66 6.30
C PHE A 352 -6.54 9.51 6.08
N LEU A 353 -7.27 9.25 5.00
CA LEU A 353 -8.44 10.03 4.55
C LEU A 353 -9.52 9.10 3.98
#